data_AF-A0A348ZEE1-F1
#
_entry.id   AF-A0A348ZEE1-F1
#
_cell.length_a   1.000
_cell.length_b   1.000
_cell.length_c   1.000
_cell.angle_alpha   90.00
_cell.angle_beta   90.00
_cell.angle_gamma   90.00
#
_symmetry.space_group_name_H-M   'P 1'
#
loop_
_entity.id
_entity.type
_entity.pdbx_description
1 polymer ?
#
loop_
_entity_poly.entity_id
_entity_poly.type
_entity_poly.pdbx_seq_one_letter_code
_entity_poly.pdbx_strand_id
1 'polypeptide(L)'
;RQAKLDFYRNRLAHLNPDFQTEHGYPAKRPGEANLSMSTAQTASLYDCLAMTLEMPFKDTTATPDSTFGWSPQRSGKLAESCLQAMLDYIQSDHML
;
A
#
# COMPACT_ATOMS: atom_id res chain seq x y z
N ARG A 1 3.13 -1.56 -15.09
CA ARG A 1 2.44 -1.96 -13.84
C ARG A 1 3.33 -1.91 -12.60
N GLN A 2 4.43 -2.67 -12.54
CA GLN A 2 5.27 -2.76 -11.32
C GLN A 2 5.85 -1.41 -10.90
N ALA A 3 6.46 -0.64 -11.82
CA ALA A 3 7.00 0.68 -11.52
C ALA A 3 5.96 1.67 -10.96
N LYS A 4 4.69 1.59 -11.43
CA LYS A 4 3.58 2.39 -10.91
C LYS A 4 3.25 2.01 -9.46
N LEU A 5 3.18 0.71 -9.18
CA LEU A 5 2.97 0.20 -7.82
C LEU A 5 4.14 0.57 -6.89
N ASP A 6 5.37 0.51 -7.39
CA ASP A 6 6.56 0.88 -6.62
C ASP A 6 6.56 2.38 -6.28
N PHE A 7 6.22 3.24 -7.24
CA PHE A 7 6.03 4.67 -6.98
C PHE A 7 5.03 4.90 -5.85
N TYR A 8 3.83 4.32 -5.96
CA TYR A 8 2.77 4.50 -4.95
C TYR A 8 3.21 4.03 -3.56
N ARG A 9 3.79 2.82 -3.46
CA ARG A 9 4.25 2.26 -2.18
C ARG A 9 5.37 3.08 -1.56
N ASN A 10 6.36 3.48 -2.35
CA ASN A 10 7.47 4.28 -1.87
C ASN A 10 6.98 5.66 -1.41
N ARG A 11 6.05 6.27 -2.16
CA ARG A 11 5.46 7.55 -1.77
C ARG A 11 4.64 7.44 -0.49
N LEU A 12 3.82 6.40 -0.35
CA LEU A 12 3.06 6.14 0.88
C LEU A 12 3.98 5.94 2.10
N ALA A 13 5.09 5.21 1.95
CA ALA A 13 6.08 5.03 3.01
C ALA A 13 6.76 6.35 3.41
N HIS A 14 6.95 7.28 2.47
CA HIS A 14 7.45 8.63 2.79
C HIS A 14 6.40 9.49 3.50
N LEU A 15 5.13 9.33 3.16
CA LEU A 15 4.04 10.13 3.72
C LEU A 15 3.60 9.65 5.10
N ASN A 16 3.75 8.34 5.38
CA ASN A 16 3.25 7.75 6.61
C ASN A 16 4.26 6.77 7.24
N PRO A 17 4.77 7.06 8.45
CA PRO A 17 5.73 6.18 9.13
C PRO A 17 5.13 4.85 9.60
N ASP A 18 3.81 4.70 9.62
CA ASP A 18 3.13 3.43 9.92
C ASP A 18 3.14 2.46 8.72
N PHE A 19 3.38 2.96 7.50
CA PHE A 19 3.49 2.14 6.29
C PHE A 19 4.95 1.83 5.98
N GLN A 20 5.23 0.60 5.57
CA GLN A 20 6.57 0.12 5.26
C GLN A 20 6.53 -0.92 4.13
N THR A 21 7.70 -1.19 3.53
CA THR A 21 7.84 -2.12 2.39
C THR A 21 8.82 -3.27 2.63
N GLU A 22 9.42 -3.36 3.82
CA GLU A 22 10.43 -4.35 4.20
C GLU A 22 9.83 -5.69 4.66
N HIS A 23 8.81 -5.65 5.51
CA HIS A 23 8.15 -6.82 6.08
C HIS A 23 6.78 -7.05 5.43
N GLY A 24 6.57 -8.23 4.86
CA GLY A 24 5.30 -8.59 4.25
C GLY A 24 5.35 -9.98 3.62
N TYR A 25 4.27 -10.34 2.92
CA TYR A 25 4.25 -11.59 2.17
C TYR A 25 5.27 -11.55 1.03
N PRO A 26 5.98 -12.66 0.76
CA PRO A 26 6.94 -12.73 -0.34
C PRO A 26 6.24 -12.49 -1.67
N ALA A 27 6.92 -11.79 -2.58
CA ALA A 27 6.43 -11.58 -3.92
C ALA A 27 6.23 -12.93 -4.63
N LYS A 28 5.08 -13.11 -5.29
CA LYS A 28 4.83 -14.28 -6.14
C LYS A 28 5.59 -14.13 -7.46
N ARG A 29 6.06 -15.25 -8.01
CA ARG A 29 6.69 -15.27 -9.33
C ARG A 29 5.66 -14.91 -10.42
N PRO A 30 6.10 -14.37 -11.57
CA PRO A 30 5.22 -14.14 -12.72
C PRO A 30 4.45 -15.41 -13.08
N GLY A 31 3.13 -15.30 -13.27
CA GLY A 31 2.25 -16.43 -13.60
C GLY A 31 1.76 -17.27 -12.42
N GLU A 32 2.27 -17.07 -11.20
CA GLU A 32 1.87 -17.83 -10.00
C GLU A 32 0.84 -17.09 -9.12
N ALA A 33 0.33 -15.96 -9.61
CA ALA A 33 -0.70 -15.22 -8.91
C ALA A 33 -1.99 -16.03 -8.85
N ASN A 34 -2.57 -16.16 -7.65
CA ASN A 34 -3.89 -16.77 -7.51
C ASN A 34 -4.93 -15.74 -7.98
N LEU A 35 -5.48 -15.95 -9.18
CA LEU A 35 -6.48 -15.06 -9.78
C LEU A 35 -7.84 -15.08 -9.06
N SER A 36 -8.04 -15.95 -8.06
CA SER A 36 -9.19 -15.83 -7.15
C SER A 36 -9.02 -14.72 -6.11
N MET A 37 -7.81 -14.17 -5.95
CA MET A 37 -7.56 -13.03 -5.07
C MET A 37 -7.92 -11.73 -5.79
N SER A 38 -8.72 -10.88 -5.14
CA SER A 38 -9.22 -9.61 -5.70
C SER A 38 -8.12 -8.78 -6.37
N THR A 39 -7.04 -8.46 -5.66
CA THR A 39 -5.92 -7.65 -6.19
C THR A 39 -5.29 -8.23 -7.45
N ALA A 40 -5.08 -9.56 -7.49
CA ALA A 40 -4.49 -10.23 -8.64
C ALA A 40 -5.46 -10.21 -9.84
N GLN A 41 -6.73 -10.45 -9.57
CA GLN A 41 -7.79 -10.40 -10.57
C GLN A 41 -7.94 -9.00 -11.16
N THR A 42 -8.09 -7.97 -10.32
CA THR A 42 -8.24 -6.56 -10.74
C THR A 42 -7.04 -6.10 -11.56
N ALA A 43 -5.81 -6.37 -11.11
CA ALA A 43 -4.60 -6.03 -11.86
C ALA A 43 -4.55 -6.69 -13.24
N SER A 44 -5.03 -7.94 -13.36
CA SER A 44 -5.03 -8.68 -14.62
C SER A 44 -6.15 -8.23 -15.56
N LEU A 45 -7.34 -7.92 -15.05
CA LEU A 45 -8.50 -7.55 -15.87
C LEU A 45 -8.39 -6.14 -16.45
N TYR A 46 -7.81 -5.21 -15.69
CA TYR A 46 -7.82 -3.78 -16.04
C TYR A 46 -6.44 -3.21 -16.36
N ASP A 47 -5.40 -4.05 -16.37
CA ASP A 47 -3.98 -3.64 -16.50
C ASP A 47 -3.61 -2.43 -15.64
N CYS A 48 -4.13 -2.40 -14.41
CA CYS A 48 -3.99 -1.27 -13.51
C CYS A 48 -3.02 -1.56 -12.36
N LEU A 49 -2.64 -0.49 -11.65
CA LEU A 49 -2.06 -0.61 -10.33
C LEU A 49 -3.13 -1.16 -9.37
N ALA A 50 -2.83 -2.25 -8.68
CA ALA A 50 -3.66 -2.79 -7.61
C ALA A 50 -2.76 -3.26 -6.46
N MET A 51 -3.22 -3.06 -5.22
CA MET A 51 -2.51 -3.43 -4.01
C MET A 51 -3.50 -3.85 -2.92
N THR A 52 -3.19 -4.90 -2.18
CA THR A 52 -3.85 -5.17 -0.89
C THR A 52 -3.13 -4.36 0.19
N LEU A 53 -3.87 -3.52 0.91
CA LEU A 53 -3.37 -2.84 2.10
C LEU A 53 -3.69 -3.69 3.33
N GLU A 54 -2.68 -4.01 4.12
CA GLU A 54 -2.80 -4.78 5.35
C GLU A 54 -2.48 -3.88 6.55
N MET A 55 -3.27 -3.97 7.62
CA MET A 55 -3.06 -3.24 8.87
C MET A 55 -2.91 -4.23 10.04
N PRO A 56 -2.02 -3.96 11.01
CA PRO A 56 -1.81 -4.88 12.11
C PRO A 56 -3.00 -4.86 13.08
N PHE A 57 -3.39 -6.04 13.59
CA PHE A 57 -4.28 -6.13 14.76
C PHE A 57 -3.60 -5.71 16.07
N LYS A 58 -2.26 -5.86 16.14
CA LYS A 58 -1.46 -5.49 17.31
C LYS A 58 -1.05 -4.03 17.19
N ASP A 59 0.14 -3.80 16.65
CA ASP A 59 0.74 -2.50 16.46
C ASP A 59 1.82 -2.60 15.37
N THR A 60 2.25 -1.46 14.85
CA THR A 60 3.46 -1.31 14.04
C THR A 60 4.70 -1.36 14.93
N THR A 61 5.80 -1.88 14.39
CA THR A 61 7.10 -1.90 15.09
C THR A 61 7.83 -0.57 15.02
N ALA A 62 7.66 0.19 13.94
CA ALA A 62 8.37 1.45 13.72
C ALA A 62 7.84 2.61 14.60
N THR A 63 6.54 2.60 14.88
CA THR A 63 5.81 3.67 15.57
C THR A 63 4.86 3.08 16.62
N PRO A 64 5.39 2.38 17.64
CA PRO A 64 4.55 1.72 18.64
C PRO A 64 3.83 2.74 19.53
N ASP A 65 2.58 2.44 19.87
CA ASP A 65 1.74 3.14 20.83
C ASP A 65 1.38 2.17 21.97
N SER A 66 2.00 2.36 23.13
CA SER A 66 1.80 1.48 24.29
C SER A 66 0.40 1.55 24.91
N THR A 67 -0.39 2.59 24.59
CA THR A 67 -1.72 2.80 25.18
C THR A 67 -2.80 2.18 24.31
N PHE A 68 -2.72 2.39 22.99
CA PHE A 68 -3.78 1.98 22.06
C PHE A 68 -3.34 1.00 20.98
N GLY A 69 -2.03 0.80 20.78
CA GLY A 69 -1.50 0.00 19.67
C GLY A 69 -1.90 0.57 18.30
N TRP A 70 -2.24 -0.33 17.36
CA TRP A 70 -2.97 0.06 16.15
C TRP A 70 -4.40 0.45 16.51
N SER A 71 -4.88 1.56 15.96
CA SER A 71 -6.15 2.16 16.36
C SER A 71 -6.95 2.71 15.19
N PRO A 72 -8.27 2.93 15.35
CA PRO A 72 -9.10 3.56 14.32
C PRO A 72 -8.57 4.92 13.84
N GLN A 73 -7.98 5.71 14.76
CA GLN A 73 -7.38 7.00 14.45
C GLN A 73 -6.16 6.86 13.54
N ARG A 74 -5.33 5.82 13.76
CA ARG A 74 -4.18 5.53 12.91
C ARG A 74 -4.58 4.97 11.55
N SER A 75 -5.60 4.11 11.50
CA SER A 75 -6.22 3.70 10.24
C SER A 75 -6.72 4.91 9.44
N GLY A 76 -7.34 5.90 10.09
CA GLY A 76 -7.79 7.15 9.46
C GLY A 76 -6.63 7.96 8.87
N LYS A 77 -5.56 8.18 9.65
CA LYS A 77 -4.35 8.86 9.17
C LYS A 77 -3.68 8.13 8.01
N LEU A 78 -3.65 6.80 8.05
CA LEU A 78 -3.15 5.99 6.94
C LEU A 78 -4.01 6.16 5.69
N ALA A 79 -5.34 6.22 5.83
CA ALA A 79 -6.25 6.47 4.71
C ALA A 79 -6.02 7.86 4.07
N GLU A 80 -5.83 8.91 4.87
CA GLU A 80 -5.45 10.24 4.37
C GLU A 80 -4.14 10.19 3.57
N SER A 81 -3.16 9.46 4.08
CA SER A 81 -1.87 9.27 3.40
C SER A 81 -2.02 8.50 2.08
N CYS A 82 -2.92 7.51 2.03
CA CYS A 82 -3.25 6.78 0.80
C CYS A 82 -3.86 7.69 -0.28
N LEU A 83 -4.72 8.64 0.11
CA LEU A 83 -5.30 9.63 -0.79
C LEU A 83 -4.22 10.58 -1.32
N GLN A 84 -3.33 11.06 -0.45
CA GLN A 84 -2.22 11.92 -0.87
C GLN A 84 -1.27 11.20 -1.83
N ALA A 85 -0.90 9.95 -1.55
CA ALA A 85 -0.07 9.14 -2.45
C ALA A 85 -0.73 8.93 -3.83
N MET A 86 -2.06 8.78 -3.85
CA MET A 86 -2.83 8.65 -5.09
C MET A 86 -2.86 9.96 -5.88
N LEU A 87 -3.03 11.09 -5.21
CA LEU A 87 -2.96 12.41 -5.83
C LEU A 87 -1.58 12.66 -6.45
N ASP A 88 -0.52 12.38 -5.69
CA ASP A 88 0.86 12.55 -6.17
C ASP A 88 1.15 11.64 -7.37
N TYR A 89 0.61 10.42 -7.38
CA TYR A 89 0.71 9.51 -8.53
C TYR A 89 0.01 10.09 -9.77
N ILE A 90 -1.23 10.57 -9.64
CA ILE A 90 -1.97 11.20 -10.76
C ILE A 90 -1.22 12.41 -11.29
N GLN A 91 -0.68 13.26 -10.41
CA GLN A 91 0.08 14.45 -10.80
C GLN A 91 1.41 14.10 -11.50
N SER A 92 2.07 13.02 -11.09
CA SER A 92 3.30 12.56 -11.74
C SER A 92 3.07 12.06 -13.18
N ASP A 93 1.90 11.49 -13.47
CA ASP A 93 1.50 11.02 -14.81
C ASP A 93 1.14 12.20 -15.75
N HIS A 94 0.85 13.39 -15.20
CA HIS A 94 0.55 14.62 -15.96
C HIS A 94 1.78 15.51 -16.23
N MET A 95 2.97 15.12 -15.76
CA MET A 95 4.25 15.80 -16.04
C MET A 95 5.11 15.07 -17.08
N LEU A 96 4.57 14.04 -17.74
CA LEU A 96 5.13 13.35 -18.91
C LEU A 96 4.20 13.55 -20.12
#